data_AF-A0A3C1X2N1-F1
#
_entry.id   AF-A0A3C1X2N1-F1
#
_cell.length_a   1.000
_cell.length_b   1.000
_cell.length_c   1.000
_cell.angle_alpha   90.00
_cell.angle_beta   90.00
_cell.angle_gamma   90.00
#
_symmetry.space_group_name_H-M   'P 1'
#
loop_
_entity.id
_entity.type
_entity.pdbx_description
1 polymer ?
#
loop_
_entity_poly.entity_id
_entity_poly.type
_entity_poly.pdbx_seq_one_letter_code
_entity_poly.pdbx_strand_id
1 'polypeptide(L)'
;ESGLKLVRVTGGVHLKEVEVQVQQNGQQATVQFRANGPVLLREPQQSLHIATRWKTTWEWTAGEWLLQDVQRLDPLSGQPIGILSAGN
;
A
#
# COMPACT_ATOMS: atom_id res chain seq x y z
N GLU A 1 7.91 12.07 -6.52
CA GLU A 1 7.44 12.49 -5.18
C GLU A 1 6.06 13.18 -5.13
N SER A 2 5.34 13.38 -6.24
CA SER A 2 4.15 14.25 -6.24
C SER A 2 2.83 13.59 -5.85
N GLY A 3 2.73 12.25 -5.82
CA GLY A 3 1.47 11.53 -5.61
C GLY A 3 0.87 11.62 -4.20
N LEU A 4 1.71 11.58 -3.16
CA LEU A 4 1.27 11.69 -1.76
C LEU A 4 0.70 13.07 -1.42
N LYS A 5 1.02 14.10 -2.24
CA LYS A 5 0.45 15.44 -2.09
C LYS A 5 -0.97 15.54 -2.67
N LEU A 6 -1.39 14.60 -3.52
CA LEU A 6 -2.67 14.68 -4.26
C LEU A 6 -3.86 14.16 -3.46
N VAL A 7 -3.63 13.22 -2.53
CA VAL A 7 -4.70 12.54 -1.79
C VAL A 7 -4.59 12.78 -0.29
N ARG A 8 -5.73 12.98 0.35
CA ARG A 8 -5.88 12.89 1.80
C ARG A 8 -6.61 11.59 2.11
N VAL A 9 -5.96 10.71 2.88
CA VAL A 9 -6.62 9.55 3.46
C VAL A 9 -7.54 10.05 4.56
N THR A 10 -8.84 9.76 4.43
CA THR A 10 -9.86 10.09 5.43
C THR A 10 -10.07 8.90 6.36
N GLY A 11 -10.82 9.09 7.46
CA GLY A 11 -11.33 7.96 8.23
C GLY A 11 -12.12 6.99 7.36
N GLY A 12 -12.13 5.70 7.70
CA GLY A 12 -12.85 4.66 6.96
C GLY A 12 -12.02 3.87 5.94
N VAL A 13 -10.68 4.02 5.92
CA VAL A 13 -9.81 3.07 5.24
C VAL A 13 -9.69 1.80 6.07
N HIS A 14 -9.91 0.65 5.42
CA HIS A 14 -9.79 -0.66 6.02
C HIS A 14 -8.69 -1.46 5.35
N LEU A 15 -7.83 -2.07 6.16
CA LEU A 15 -6.89 -3.09 5.72
C LEU A 15 -7.57 -4.46 5.80
N LYS A 16 -7.47 -5.26 4.73
CA LYS A 16 -8.04 -6.60 4.63
C LYS A 16 -7.04 -7.56 3.99
N GLU A 17 -7.27 -8.85 4.13
CA GLU A 17 -6.42 -9.92 3.54
C GLU A 17 -4.94 -9.72 3.89
N VAL A 18 -4.66 -9.41 5.16
CA VAL A 18 -3.30 -9.19 5.64
C VAL A 18 -2.61 -10.53 5.80
N GLU A 19 -1.57 -10.75 5.02
CA GLU A 19 -0.68 -11.90 5.13
C GLU A 19 0.73 -11.40 5.48
N VAL A 20 1.34 -12.03 6.49
CA VAL A 20 2.69 -11.69 6.95
C VAL A 20 3.56 -12.93 6.87
N GLN A 21 4.67 -12.82 6.16
CA GLN A 21 5.69 -13.86 6.07
C GLN A 21 6.98 -13.33 6.67
N VAL A 22 7.41 -13.92 7.78
CA VAL A 22 8.65 -13.57 8.47
C VAL A 22 9.75 -14.53 8.04
N GLN A 23 10.93 -13.99 7.72
CA GLN A 23 12.06 -14.68 7.12
C GLN A 23 13.36 -14.22 7.79
N GLN A 24 14.50 -14.78 7.38
CA GLN A 24 15.84 -14.40 7.85
C GLN A 24 15.94 -14.36 9.39
N ASN A 25 15.53 -15.45 10.05
CA ASN A 25 15.54 -15.56 11.52
C ASN A 25 14.79 -14.43 12.24
N GLY A 26 13.73 -13.89 11.64
CA GLY A 26 12.93 -12.83 12.24
C GLY A 26 13.35 -11.42 11.84
N GLN A 27 14.38 -11.25 11.02
CA GLN A 27 14.91 -9.93 10.66
C GLN A 27 14.31 -9.35 9.38
N GLN A 28 13.57 -10.14 8.61
CA GLN A 28 12.90 -9.66 7.41
C GLN A 28 11.43 -10.07 7.42
N ALA A 29 10.54 -9.18 7.00
CA ALA A 29 9.11 -9.47 6.88
C ALA A 29 8.58 -9.00 5.52
N THR A 30 7.86 -9.88 4.83
CA THR A 30 7.03 -9.51 3.68
C THR A 30 5.57 -9.44 4.14
N VAL A 31 4.91 -8.30 3.90
CA VAL A 31 3.50 -8.09 4.21
C VAL A 31 2.74 -7.86 2.91
N GLN A 32 1.70 -8.66 2.68
CA GLN A 32 0.72 -8.42 1.63
C GLN A 32 -0.62 -8.01 2.25
N PHE A 33 -1.27 -6.99 1.70
CA PHE A 33 -2.57 -6.54 2.18
C PHE A 33 -3.35 -5.79 1.11
N ARG A 34 -4.68 -5.69 1.31
CA ARG A 34 -5.55 -4.78 0.57
C ARG A 34 -5.92 -3.58 1.44
N ALA A 35 -5.87 -2.39 0.88
CA ALA A 35 -6.34 -1.17 1.50
C ALA A 35 -7.49 -0.60 0.67
N ASN A 36 -8.68 -0.56 1.28
CA ASN A 36 -9.91 -0.11 0.64
C ASN A 36 -10.54 1.00 1.45
N GLY A 37 -11.00 2.05 0.80
CA GLY A 37 -11.74 3.09 1.48
C GLY A 37 -11.83 4.41 0.73
N PRO A 38 -12.47 5.41 1.34
CA PRO A 38 -12.55 6.75 0.80
C PRO A 38 -11.19 7.45 0.86
N VAL A 39 -10.87 8.16 -0.21
CA VAL A 39 -9.81 9.16 -0.27
C VAL A 39 -10.40 10.47 -0.79
N LEU A 40 -9.81 11.58 -0.39
CA LEU A 40 -10.14 12.90 -0.90
C LEU A 40 -9.00 13.37 -1.80
N LEU A 41 -9.27 13.54 -3.10
CA LEU A 41 -8.41 14.31 -3.97
C LEU A 41 -8.41 15.76 -3.50
N ARG A 42 -7.23 16.37 -3.39
CA ARG A 42 -7.13 17.77 -2.94
C ARG A 42 -7.57 18.73 -4.04
N GLU A 43 -7.21 18.44 -5.30
CA GLU A 43 -7.51 19.28 -6.46
C GLU A 43 -7.80 18.40 -7.69
N PRO A 44 -9.04 18.38 -8.21
CA PRO A 44 -10.25 18.97 -7.62
C PRO A 44 -10.62 18.28 -6.28
N GLN A 45 -11.34 19.00 -5.40
CA GLN A 45 -11.86 18.43 -4.16
C GLN A 45 -12.93 17.38 -4.46
N GLN A 46 -12.52 16.12 -4.59
CA GLN A 46 -13.39 15.01 -4.96
C GLN A 46 -13.13 13.82 -4.05
N SER A 47 -14.21 13.24 -3.51
CA SER A 47 -14.11 11.96 -2.80
C SER A 47 -14.16 10.81 -3.80
N LEU A 48 -13.22 9.86 -3.66
CA LEU A 48 -13.16 8.63 -4.42
C LEU A 48 -13.09 7.45 -3.46
N HIS A 49 -13.71 6.33 -3.84
CA HIS A 49 -13.48 5.07 -3.15
C HIS A 49 -12.42 4.29 -3.92
N ILE A 50 -11.29 4.00 -3.30
CA ILE A 50 -10.20 3.26 -3.94
C ILE A 50 -10.06 1.87 -3.33
N ALA A 51 -9.71 0.92 -4.18
CA ALA A 51 -9.26 -0.40 -3.78
C ALA A 51 -7.83 -0.58 -4.26
N THR A 52 -6.93 -0.89 -3.34
CA THR A 52 -5.51 -1.09 -3.64
C THR A 52 -5.01 -2.36 -2.99
N ARG A 53 -4.02 -3.00 -3.59
CA ARG A 53 -3.30 -4.13 -3.02
C ARG A 53 -1.82 -3.84 -3.05
N TRP A 54 -1.13 -4.23 -1.99
CA TRP A 54 0.27 -3.92 -1.77
C TRP A 54 1.03 -5.14 -1.30
N LYS A 55 2.28 -5.24 -1.74
CA LYS A 55 3.32 -6.07 -1.15
C LYS A 55 4.40 -5.13 -0.63
N THR A 56 4.78 -5.29 0.63
CA THR A 56 5.81 -4.49 1.28
C THR A 56 6.86 -5.38 1.91
N THR A 57 8.12 -4.98 1.83
CA THR A 57 9.23 -5.69 2.46
C THR A 57 9.82 -4.79 3.54
N TRP A 58 9.98 -5.35 4.73
CA TRP A 58 10.49 -4.68 5.91
C TRP A 58 11.72 -5.42 6.42
N GLU A 59 12.66 -4.67 6.98
CA GLU A 59 13.86 -5.20 7.62
C GLU A 59 13.99 -4.65 9.04
N TRP A 60 14.34 -5.52 9.97
CA TRP A 60 14.59 -5.18 11.36
C TRP A 60 16.04 -4.73 11.51
N THR A 61 16.23 -3.44 11.71
CA THR A 61 17.56 -2.84 11.85
C THR A 61 17.57 -1.97 13.10
N ALA A 62 18.60 -2.10 13.93
CA ALA A 62 18.80 -1.26 15.12
C ALA A 62 17.60 -1.18 16.08
N GLY A 63 16.76 -2.21 16.15
CA GLY A 63 15.60 -2.25 17.05
C GLY A 63 14.29 -1.70 16.45
N GLU A 64 14.26 -1.45 15.14
CA GLU A 64 13.06 -0.96 14.45
C GLU A 64 12.84 -1.66 13.10
N TRP A 65 11.58 -1.73 12.67
CA TRP A 65 11.23 -2.18 11.32
C TRP A 65 11.30 -1.01 10.35
N LEU A 66 12.16 -1.13 9.35
CA LEU A 66 12.31 -0.16 8.28
C LEU A 66 11.73 -0.72 6.98
N LEU A 67 10.86 0.06 6.34
CA LEU A 67 10.27 -0.29 5.05
C LEU A 67 11.34 -0.16 3.95
N GLN A 68 11.66 -1.28 3.30
CA GLN A 68 12.69 -1.35 2.25
C GLN A 68 12.10 -1.30 0.84
N ASP A 69 10.93 -1.93 0.64
CA ASP A 69 10.30 -2.00 -0.68
C ASP A 69 8.78 -1.91 -0.59
N VAL A 70 8.18 -1.30 -1.62
CA VAL A 70 6.74 -1.14 -1.77
C VAL A 70 6.37 -1.42 -3.22
N GLN A 71 5.64 -2.50 -3.44
CA GLN A 71 5.10 -2.87 -4.74
C GLN A 71 3.57 -2.79 -4.72
N ARG A 72 3.03 -2.01 -5.66
CA ARG A 72 1.58 -2.01 -5.91
C ARG A 72 1.22 -3.24 -6.74
N LEU A 73 0.15 -3.90 -6.34
CA LEU A 73 -0.43 -5.04 -7.03
C LEU A 73 -1.79 -4.63 -7.59
N ASP A 74 -2.19 -5.30 -8.67
CA ASP A 74 -3.55 -5.24 -9.17
C ASP A 74 -4.51 -5.72 -8.06
N PRO A 75 -5.55 -4.94 -7.74
CA PRO A 75 -6.41 -5.23 -6.59
C PRO A 75 -7.29 -6.47 -6.76
N LEU A 76 -7.41 -7.02 -7.98
CA LEU A 76 -8.21 -8.20 -8.30
C LEU A 76 -7.33 -9.44 -8.47
N SER A 77 -6.35 -9.38 -9.35
CA SER A 77 -5.48 -10.50 -9.73
C SER A 77 -4.26 -10.69 -8.82
N GLY A 78 -3.88 -9.66 -8.05
CA GLY A 78 -2.67 -9.69 -7.21
C GLY A 78 -1.36 -9.66 -7.99
N GLN A 79 -1.40 -9.49 -9.31
CA GLN A 79 -0.20 -9.37 -10.14
C GLN A 79 0.44 -7.98 -9.98
N PRO A 80 1.77 -7.84 -10.10
CA PRO A 80 2.43 -6.54 -10.08
C PRO A 80 1.88 -5.59 -11.15
N ILE A 81 1.60 -4.35 -10.76
CA ILE A 81 1.25 -3.28 -11.70
C ILE A 81 2.33 -2.21 -11.69
N GLY A 82 2.62 -1.66 -12.86
CA GLY A 82 3.55 -0.54 -12.99
C GLY A 82 3.04 0.70 -12.26
N ILE A 83 3.96 1.58 -11.85
CA ILE A 83 3.64 2.82 -11.12
C ILE A 83 2.71 3.76 -11.93
N LEU A 84 2.61 3.57 -13.26
CA LEU A 84 1.83 4.40 -14.18
C LEU A 84 0.48 3.81 -14.61
N SER A 85 0.02 2.70 -14.03
CA SER A 85 -1.31 2.13 -14.32
C SER A 85 -2.40 2.81 -13.49
N ALA A 86 -2.51 4.14 -13.53
CA ALA A 86 -3.74 4.81 -13.13
C ALA A 86 -4.67 4.78 -14.34
N GLY A 87 -5.62 3.83 -14.36
CA GLY A 87 -6.65 3.76 -15.39
C GLY A 87 -7.50 5.02 -15.39
N ASN A 88 -7.33 5.87 -16.41
CA ASN A 88 -8.18 6.03 -17.59
C ASN A 88 -7.60 7.11 -18.49
#